data_AF-A0A9P5XMR9-F1
#
_entry.id   AF-A0A9P5XMR9-F1
#
_cell.length_a   1.000
_cell.length_b   1.000
_cell.length_c   1.000
_cell.angle_alpha   90.00
_cell.angle_beta   90.00
_cell.angle_gamma   90.00
#
_symmetry.space_group_name_H-M   'P 1'
#
loop_
_entity.id
_entity.type
_entity.pdbx_description
1 polymer ?
#
loop_
_entity_poly.entity_id
_entity_poly.type
_entity_poly.pdbx_seq_one_letter_code
_entity_poly.pdbx_strand_id
1 'polypeptide(L)'
;MKVSHIIPVLGVLFPTFVFASSGDRRPEFTACLFKCQIQRCPADSSQAAQSLPLYITRWTCLDECKYDCMHQVTQMDQARGWQIHQYYGKWPFWRLGGIQEPASVLFSLFNMWAHIQGARKVMRRVPLNHPMRFYYLAWSLTSINAWIWSSVFHTRDLPATEKMDYFSAALAILYALYYTTIRLFHLYRPKDHRLTQSSASKGWRFYALTWLCSLAFLGHISYLTMLPRFDYTYNMAFNLIVGLLHNVLWLLYSMPSSLSPLRRFASRAKSYRPSFATKAGVFVVLTTAATTLELFDFPPWGLVIDAHSLWHLVTAPIAYYWYNFLVEDSLDPSWREQPRV
;
A
#
# COMPACT_ATOMS: atom_id res chain seq x y z
N MET A 1 -16.53 -23.71 1.42
CA MET A 1 -17.75 -23.23 0.74
C MET A 1 -17.35 -22.74 -0.66
N LYS A 2 -18.24 -22.93 -1.63
CA LYS A 2 -17.98 -22.94 -3.08
C LYS A 2 -17.26 -21.70 -3.63
N VAL A 3 -16.25 -21.94 -4.46
CA VAL A 3 -15.76 -21.02 -5.49
C VAL A 3 -16.91 -20.77 -6.47
N SER A 4 -17.36 -19.52 -6.60
CA SER A 4 -18.31 -19.13 -7.63
C SER A 4 -18.08 -17.67 -8.06
N HIS A 5 -17.59 -17.57 -9.30
CA HIS A 5 -17.77 -16.49 -10.28
C HIS A 5 -16.91 -15.23 -10.22
N ILE A 6 -15.87 -15.23 -11.06
CA ILE A 6 -15.46 -14.06 -11.85
C ILE A 6 -16.64 -13.72 -12.77
N ILE A 7 -17.35 -12.63 -12.49
CA ILE A 7 -18.43 -12.09 -13.34
C ILE A 7 -17.89 -10.86 -14.07
N PRO A 8 -17.99 -10.76 -15.41
CA PRO A 8 -17.69 -9.54 -16.13
C PRO A 8 -18.75 -8.47 -15.80
N VAL A 9 -18.28 -7.24 -15.60
CA VAL A 9 -19.05 -6.06 -15.23
C VAL A 9 -20.25 -5.83 -16.16
N LEU A 10 -21.44 -6.18 -15.68
CA LEU A 10 -22.73 -5.68 -16.16
C LEU A 10 -23.53 -5.35 -14.89
N GLY A 11 -23.58 -4.05 -14.58
CA GLY A 11 -24.14 -3.53 -13.34
C GLY A 11 -25.65 -3.76 -13.25
N VAL A 12 -26.03 -4.74 -12.44
CA VAL A 12 -27.34 -4.79 -11.79
C VAL A 12 -27.12 -4.40 -10.33
N LEU A 13 -27.56 -3.19 -9.96
CA LEU A 13 -27.52 -2.68 -8.59
C LEU A 13 -28.57 -3.43 -7.75
N PHE A 14 -28.20 -4.62 -7.26
CA PHE A 14 -28.89 -5.18 -6.11
C PHE A 14 -28.44 -4.42 -4.85
N PRO A 15 -29.36 -4.03 -3.95
CA PRO A 15 -28.98 -3.47 -2.68
C PRO A 15 -28.20 -4.53 -1.89
N THR A 16 -26.89 -4.34 -1.79
CA THR A 16 -26.03 -5.18 -0.97
C THR A 16 -26.30 -4.84 0.48
N PHE A 17 -26.94 -5.76 1.22
CA PHE A 17 -27.04 -5.66 2.66
C PHE A 17 -25.64 -5.73 3.27
N VAL A 18 -25.15 -4.62 3.82
CA VAL A 18 -23.88 -4.59 4.55
C VAL A 18 -24.17 -5.09 5.95
N PHE A 19 -23.77 -6.33 6.23
CA PHE A 19 -23.87 -6.89 7.57
C PHE A 19 -22.67 -6.47 8.41
N ALA A 20 -22.90 -6.21 9.70
CA ALA A 20 -21.81 -6.14 10.67
C ALA A 20 -21.06 -7.48 10.74
N SER A 21 -19.85 -7.46 11.30
CA SER A 21 -19.00 -8.65 11.40
C SER A 21 -19.74 -9.77 12.13
N SER A 22 -19.38 -11.02 11.87
CA SER A 22 -20.05 -12.16 12.51
C SER A 22 -19.92 -12.13 14.03
N GLY A 23 -18.79 -11.66 14.57
CA GLY A 23 -18.56 -11.49 16.01
C GLY A 23 -19.43 -10.38 16.63
N ASP A 24 -19.66 -9.28 15.90
CA ASP A 24 -20.50 -8.16 16.38
C ASP A 24 -21.96 -8.58 16.61
N ARG A 25 -22.40 -9.66 15.95
CA ARG A 25 -23.77 -10.18 16.02
C ARG A 25 -23.93 -11.32 17.04
N ARG A 26 -22.86 -11.75 17.71
CA ARG A 26 -22.90 -12.83 18.71
C ARG A 26 -23.64 -12.37 19.97
N PRO A 27 -24.64 -13.11 20.47
CA PRO A 27 -25.33 -12.77 21.71
C PRO A 27 -24.38 -12.68 22.92
N GLU A 28 -23.36 -13.53 22.97
CA GLU A 28 -22.37 -13.52 24.05
C GLU A 28 -21.55 -12.22 24.06
N PHE A 29 -21.17 -11.74 22.87
CA PHE A 29 -20.42 -10.51 22.71
C PHE A 29 -21.25 -9.28 23.09
N THR A 30 -22.47 -9.18 22.55
CA THR A 30 -23.35 -8.03 22.81
C THR A 30 -23.77 -7.94 24.28
N ALA A 31 -24.08 -9.08 24.92
CA ALA A 31 -24.40 -9.14 26.34
C ALA A 31 -23.19 -8.76 27.22
N CYS A 32 -21.99 -9.24 26.88
CA CYS A 32 -20.76 -8.85 27.57
C CYS A 32 -20.52 -7.34 27.46
N LEU A 33 -20.61 -6.78 26.25
CA LEU A 33 -20.32 -5.38 25.98
C LEU A 33 -21.30 -4.46 26.74
N PHE A 34 -22.59 -4.77 26.71
CA PHE A 34 -23.62 -4.02 27.44
C PHE A 34 -23.33 -4.01 28.95
N LYS A 35 -23.03 -5.18 29.52
CA LYS A 35 -22.69 -5.32 30.94
C LYS A 35 -21.41 -4.55 31.30
N CYS A 36 -20.37 -4.68 30.49
CA CYS A 36 -19.09 -4.02 30.72
C CYS A 36 -19.24 -2.50 30.69
N GLN A 37 -19.96 -1.97 29.71
CA GLN A 37 -20.15 -0.53 29.56
C GLN A 37 -20.87 0.08 30.78
N ILE A 38 -21.95 -0.55 31.26
CA ILE A 38 -22.68 -0.06 32.45
C ILE A 38 -21.83 -0.15 33.72
N GLN A 39 -21.06 -1.22 33.88
CA GLN A 39 -20.33 -1.49 35.11
C GLN A 39 -18.98 -0.75 35.20
N ARG A 40 -18.28 -0.57 34.07
CA ARG A 40 -16.90 -0.07 34.04
C ARG A 40 -16.74 1.31 33.42
N CYS A 41 -17.72 1.81 32.67
CA CYS A 41 -17.64 3.11 32.01
C CYS A 41 -18.69 4.12 32.51
N PRO A 42 -18.68 4.53 33.81
CA PRO A 42 -19.57 5.57 34.30
C PRO A 42 -19.35 6.92 33.62
N ALA A 43 -20.43 7.68 33.42
CA ALA A 43 -20.48 8.92 32.64
C ALA A 43 -19.47 10.01 33.08
N ASP A 44 -19.07 10.02 34.35
CA ASP A 44 -18.15 11.01 34.95
C ASP A 44 -16.75 10.45 35.29
N SER A 45 -16.46 9.19 34.92
CA SER A 45 -15.14 8.62 35.20
C SER A 45 -14.10 9.06 34.17
N SER A 46 -13.47 10.19 34.49
CA SER A 46 -12.14 10.56 34.02
C SER A 46 -11.19 9.35 34.11
N GLN A 47 -10.99 8.66 32.99
CA GLN A 47 -9.84 7.77 32.72
C GLN A 47 -9.34 6.99 33.94
N ALA A 48 -10.22 6.27 34.63
CA ALA A 48 -9.86 5.52 35.84
C ALA A 48 -8.64 4.62 35.54
N ALA A 49 -7.50 4.95 36.15
CA ALA A 49 -6.21 4.24 36.13
C ALA A 49 -5.86 3.52 34.80
N GLN A 50 -6.06 4.17 33.65
CA GLN A 50 -5.57 3.61 32.39
C GLN A 50 -4.04 3.60 32.39
N SER A 51 -3.45 2.51 31.93
CA SER A 51 -2.00 2.45 31.76
C SER A 51 -1.52 3.54 30.79
N LEU A 52 -0.35 4.12 31.06
CA LEU A 52 0.23 5.19 30.24
C LEU A 52 0.24 4.87 28.74
N PRO A 53 0.58 3.64 28.28
CA PRO A 53 0.55 3.32 26.85
C PRO A 53 -0.85 3.42 26.25
N LEU A 54 -1.90 3.01 26.98
CA LEU A 54 -3.29 3.09 26.51
C LEU A 54 -3.79 4.53 26.44
N TYR A 55 -3.38 5.36 27.40
CA TYR A 55 -3.66 6.79 27.39
C TYR A 55 -3.02 7.49 26.18
N ILE A 56 -1.73 7.24 25.93
CA ILE A 56 -1.00 7.82 24.80
C ILE A 56 -1.62 7.41 23.46
N THR A 57 -2.02 6.14 23.35
CA THR A 57 -2.67 5.60 22.14
C THR A 57 -4.19 5.84 22.10
N ARG A 58 -4.73 6.65 23.03
CA ARG A 58 -6.12 7.14 23.05
C ARG A 58 -7.17 6.01 23.06
N TRP A 59 -6.95 4.96 23.84
CA TRP A 59 -7.98 3.93 24.05
C TRP A 59 -9.03 4.42 25.03
N THR A 60 -10.30 4.37 24.63
CA THR A 60 -11.41 4.77 25.52
C THR A 60 -11.84 3.60 26.41
N CYS A 61 -12.59 3.87 27.48
CA CYS A 61 -13.18 2.81 28.30
C CYS A 61 -14.06 1.86 27.46
N LEU A 62 -14.81 2.40 26.51
CA LEU A 62 -15.63 1.58 25.62
C LEU A 62 -14.76 0.68 24.72
N ASP A 63 -13.60 1.15 24.27
CA ASP A 63 -12.69 0.32 23.48
C ASP A 63 -12.09 -0.82 24.31
N GLU A 64 -11.78 -0.58 25.59
CA GLU A 64 -11.36 -1.64 26.50
C GLU A 64 -12.47 -2.68 26.71
N CYS A 65 -13.71 -2.25 26.90
CA CYS A 65 -14.84 -3.18 26.99
C CYS A 65 -15.02 -4.01 25.71
N LYS A 66 -14.89 -3.41 24.52
CA LYS A 66 -14.93 -4.12 23.24
C LYS A 66 -13.80 -5.15 23.16
N TYR A 67 -12.58 -4.75 23.53
CA TYR A 67 -11.40 -5.60 23.51
C TYR A 67 -11.53 -6.81 24.44
N ASP A 68 -11.91 -6.58 25.70
CA ASP A 68 -12.08 -7.62 26.71
C ASP A 68 -13.16 -8.62 26.28
N CYS A 69 -14.33 -8.13 25.86
CA CYS A 69 -15.44 -8.99 25.45
C CYS A 69 -15.12 -9.78 24.18
N MET A 70 -14.45 -9.16 23.20
CA MET A 70 -13.97 -9.83 21.99
C MET A 70 -13.05 -11.00 22.36
N HIS A 71 -12.06 -10.77 23.23
CA HIS A 71 -11.11 -11.80 23.65
C HIS A 71 -11.76 -12.88 24.50
N GLN A 72 -12.69 -12.52 25.39
CA GLN A 72 -13.44 -13.49 26.19
C GLN A 72 -14.22 -14.47 25.30
N VAL A 73 -14.95 -13.96 24.30
CA VAL A 73 -15.70 -14.81 23.37
C VAL A 73 -14.75 -15.62 22.48
N THR A 74 -13.66 -15.01 22.01
CA THR A 74 -12.63 -15.69 21.21
C THR A 74 -12.01 -16.87 21.97
N GLN A 75 -11.69 -16.69 23.25
CA GLN A 75 -11.15 -17.76 24.11
C GLN A 75 -12.15 -18.90 24.31
N MET A 76 -13.44 -18.57 24.49
CA MET A 76 -14.50 -19.58 24.56
C MET A 76 -14.60 -20.40 23.26
N ASP A 77 -14.53 -19.73 22.11
CA ASP A 77 -14.58 -20.39 20.80
C ASP A 77 -13.36 -21.28 20.59
N GLN A 78 -12.15 -20.80 20.92
CA GLN A 78 -10.91 -21.58 20.84
C GLN A 78 -10.96 -22.83 21.75
N ALA A 79 -11.43 -22.69 22.99
CA ALA A 79 -11.54 -23.81 23.93
C ALA A 79 -12.53 -24.90 23.46
N ARG A 80 -13.52 -24.52 22.66
CA ARG A 80 -14.52 -25.43 22.08
C ARG A 80 -14.14 -25.95 20.69
N GLY A 81 -13.02 -25.50 20.12
CA GLY A 81 -12.63 -25.80 18.75
C GLY A 81 -13.55 -25.17 17.71
N TRP A 82 -14.22 -24.07 18.04
CA TRP A 82 -15.09 -23.33 17.13
C TRP A 82 -14.29 -22.32 16.30
N GLN A 83 -14.88 -21.87 15.19
CA GLN A 83 -14.30 -20.85 14.34
C GLN A 83 -14.18 -19.51 15.09
N ILE A 84 -13.06 -18.82 14.89
CA ILE A 84 -12.86 -17.46 15.39
C ILE A 84 -13.64 -16.50 14.49
N HIS A 85 -14.13 -15.41 15.07
CA HIS A 85 -14.92 -14.40 14.37
C HIS A 85 -14.19 -13.06 14.25
N GLN A 86 -14.48 -12.31 13.18
CA GLN A 86 -14.12 -10.90 13.08
C GLN A 86 -15.10 -10.03 13.89
N TYR A 87 -14.58 -8.94 14.44
CA TYR A 87 -15.30 -7.91 15.20
C TYR A 87 -14.93 -6.54 14.64
N TYR A 88 -15.92 -5.70 14.39
CA TYR A 88 -15.73 -4.37 13.78
C TYR A 88 -14.85 -4.37 12.51
N GLY A 89 -14.96 -5.40 11.68
CA GLY A 89 -14.21 -5.55 10.44
C GLY A 89 -12.79 -6.07 10.61
N LYS A 90 -12.38 -6.49 11.81
CA LYS A 90 -11.02 -6.95 12.11
C LYS A 90 -11.00 -8.27 12.87
N TRP A 91 -9.90 -8.99 12.73
CA TRP A 91 -9.63 -10.16 13.56
C TRP A 91 -9.26 -9.78 15.00
N PRO A 92 -9.44 -10.68 15.98
CA PRO A 92 -9.04 -10.42 17.36
C PRO A 92 -7.52 -10.54 17.49
N PHE A 93 -6.85 -9.40 17.71
CA PHE A 93 -5.41 -9.34 17.94
C PHE A 93 -5.06 -9.13 19.42
N TRP A 94 -3.97 -9.74 19.88
CA TRP A 94 -3.33 -9.36 21.14
C TRP A 94 -2.65 -8.01 21.00
N ARG A 95 -3.04 -7.05 21.84
CA ARG A 95 -2.39 -5.74 21.92
C ARG A 95 -1.05 -5.82 22.64
N LEU A 96 -0.10 -5.00 22.22
CA LEU A 96 1.20 -4.82 22.90
C LEU A 96 1.42 -3.34 23.21
N GLY A 97 1.38 -2.95 24.48
CA GLY A 97 1.64 -1.56 24.87
C GLY A 97 0.75 -0.54 24.17
N GLY A 98 -0.53 -0.88 23.93
CA GLY A 98 -1.48 -0.03 23.20
C GLY A 98 -1.43 -0.14 21.67
N ILE A 99 -0.47 -0.87 21.10
CA ILE A 99 -0.44 -1.19 19.67
C ILE A 99 -1.52 -2.23 19.38
N GLN A 100 -2.45 -1.90 18.46
CA GLN A 100 -3.55 -2.77 18.05
C GLN A 100 -3.08 -4.03 17.33
N GLU A 101 -2.17 -3.87 16.35
CA GLU A 101 -1.70 -4.95 15.47
C GLU A 101 -0.16 -5.00 15.45
N PRO A 102 0.50 -5.62 16.45
CA PRO A 102 1.94 -5.52 16.64
C PRO A 102 2.78 -6.03 15.47
N ALA A 103 2.35 -7.12 14.81
CA ALA A 103 3.06 -7.67 13.65
C ALA A 103 2.97 -6.71 12.45
N SER A 104 1.78 -6.20 12.14
CA SER A 104 1.56 -5.22 11.06
C SER A 104 2.44 -3.99 11.25
N VAL A 105 2.52 -3.44 12.48
CA VAL A 105 3.41 -2.31 12.80
C VAL A 105 4.88 -2.64 12.58
N LEU A 106 5.37 -3.76 13.12
CA LEU A 106 6.77 -4.16 12.98
C LEU A 106 7.16 -4.33 11.51
N PHE A 107 6.32 -4.98 10.72
CA PHE A 107 6.59 -5.23 9.31
C PHE A 107 6.44 -3.98 8.44
N SER A 108 5.58 -3.02 8.81
CA SER A 108 5.57 -1.68 8.22
C SER A 108 6.88 -0.94 8.48
N LEU A 109 7.46 -1.05 9.68
CA LEU A 109 8.77 -0.48 9.98
C LEU A 109 9.91 -1.13 9.18
N PHE A 110 9.83 -2.44 8.91
CA PHE A 110 10.78 -3.12 8.01
C PHE A 110 10.70 -2.58 6.58
N ASN A 111 9.49 -2.35 6.06
CA ASN A 111 9.32 -1.70 4.76
C ASN A 111 9.87 -0.28 4.75
N MET A 112 9.52 0.53 5.75
CA MET A 112 10.07 1.89 5.90
C MET A 112 11.59 1.87 5.86
N TRP A 113 12.21 0.96 6.61
CA TRP A 113 13.66 0.76 6.61
C TRP A 113 14.20 0.37 5.23
N ALA A 114 13.55 -0.56 4.53
CA ALA A 114 13.93 -0.97 3.17
C ALA A 114 13.94 0.24 2.19
N HIS A 115 12.92 1.10 2.24
CA HIS A 115 12.86 2.32 1.43
C HIS A 115 13.92 3.36 1.82
N ILE A 116 14.24 3.51 3.12
CA ILE A 116 15.35 4.37 3.57
C ILE A 116 16.68 3.87 3.01
N GLN A 117 16.95 2.56 3.09
CA GLN A 117 18.17 1.97 2.54
C GLN A 117 18.23 2.12 1.02
N GLY A 118 17.09 1.93 0.35
CA GLY A 118 16.92 2.16 -1.08
C GLY A 118 17.25 3.59 -1.50
N ALA A 119 16.66 4.58 -0.81
CA ALA A 119 16.94 6.00 -1.03
C ALA A 119 18.44 6.31 -0.87
N ARG A 120 19.06 5.81 0.20
CA ARG A 120 20.51 5.94 0.43
C ARG A 120 21.33 5.31 -0.70
N LYS A 121 20.91 4.15 -1.21
CA LYS A 121 21.55 3.47 -2.34
C LYS A 121 21.47 4.31 -3.62
N VAL A 122 20.29 4.87 -3.93
CA VAL A 122 20.09 5.77 -5.07
C VAL A 122 20.97 7.01 -4.94
N MET A 123 20.98 7.67 -3.77
CA MET A 123 21.81 8.86 -3.54
C MET A 123 23.30 8.61 -3.75
N ARG A 124 23.79 7.43 -3.33
CA ARG A 124 25.21 7.06 -3.43
C ARG A 124 25.62 6.61 -4.83
N ARG A 125 24.75 5.90 -5.55
CA ARG A 125 25.14 5.16 -6.77
C ARG A 125 24.66 5.82 -8.06
N VAL A 126 23.52 6.53 -8.04
CA VAL A 126 22.95 7.14 -9.24
C VAL A 126 23.52 8.55 -9.42
N PRO A 127 24.12 8.89 -10.58
CA PRO A 127 24.69 10.23 -10.83
C PRO A 127 23.71 11.38 -10.59
N LEU A 128 24.21 12.53 -10.11
CA LEU A 128 23.38 13.73 -9.82
C LEU A 128 22.61 14.24 -11.05
N ASN A 129 23.21 14.12 -12.22
CA ASN A 129 22.63 14.56 -13.50
C ASN A 129 21.72 13.51 -14.15
N HIS A 130 21.54 12.32 -13.55
CA HIS A 130 20.70 11.27 -14.11
C HIS A 130 19.22 11.68 -14.08
N PRO A 131 18.48 11.60 -15.21
CA PRO A 131 17.12 12.13 -15.30
C PRO A 131 16.13 11.45 -14.34
N MET A 132 16.35 10.19 -14.00
CA MET A 132 15.47 9.44 -13.08
C MET A 132 15.79 9.61 -11.59
N ARG A 133 16.94 10.20 -11.22
CA ARG A 133 17.39 10.23 -9.82
C ARG A 133 16.37 10.90 -8.91
N PHE A 134 15.86 12.07 -9.31
CA PHE A 134 14.86 12.80 -8.54
C PHE A 134 13.59 11.96 -8.32
N TYR A 135 13.09 11.32 -9.37
CA TYR A 135 11.87 10.53 -9.29
C TYR A 135 12.02 9.31 -8.37
N TYR A 136 13.15 8.62 -8.39
CA TYR A 136 13.39 7.50 -7.47
C TYR A 136 13.49 7.95 -6.00
N LEU A 137 14.08 9.11 -5.73
CA LEU A 137 14.14 9.66 -4.38
C LEU A 137 12.75 10.12 -3.90
N ALA A 138 11.99 10.79 -4.75
CA ALA A 138 10.63 11.19 -4.44
C ALA A 138 9.70 9.98 -4.22
N TRP A 139 9.82 8.91 -5.03
CA TRP A 139 9.12 7.66 -4.78
C TRP A 139 9.51 7.05 -3.43
N SER A 140 10.80 7.10 -3.09
CA SER A 140 11.25 6.62 -1.78
C SER A 140 10.61 7.40 -0.63
N LEU A 141 10.46 8.72 -0.77
CA LEU A 141 9.79 9.56 0.23
C LEU A 141 8.30 9.26 0.35
N THR A 142 7.59 9.09 -0.78
CA THR A 142 6.16 8.74 -0.74
C THR A 142 5.94 7.36 -0.11
N SER A 143 6.81 6.38 -0.41
CA SER A 143 6.76 5.07 0.24
C SER A 143 7.11 5.11 1.72
N ILE A 144 8.14 5.86 2.13
CA ILE A 144 8.46 6.05 3.56
C ILE A 144 7.25 6.65 4.30
N ASN A 145 6.60 7.67 3.72
CA ASN A 145 5.39 8.26 4.27
C ASN A 145 4.24 7.23 4.38
N ALA A 146 4.03 6.40 3.36
CA ALA A 146 3.03 5.33 3.40
C ALA A 146 3.27 4.36 4.56
N TRP A 147 4.49 3.88 4.74
CA TRP A 147 4.80 2.93 5.81
C TRP A 147 4.80 3.55 7.22
N ILE A 148 5.06 4.86 7.33
CA ILE A 148 4.83 5.60 8.59
C ILE A 148 3.34 5.60 8.92
N TRP A 149 2.48 6.00 7.99
CA TRP A 149 1.05 6.06 8.24
C TRP A 149 0.41 4.70 8.45
N SER A 150 0.88 3.66 7.75
CA SER A 150 0.54 2.28 8.04
C SER A 150 0.91 1.88 9.46
N SER A 151 2.13 2.21 9.92
CA SER A 151 2.54 1.93 11.31
C SER A 151 1.66 2.67 12.34
N VAL A 152 1.27 3.92 12.04
CA VAL A 152 0.39 4.72 12.90
C VAL A 152 -1.03 4.13 12.94
N PHE A 153 -1.59 3.75 11.79
CA PHE A 153 -2.92 3.15 11.69
C PHE A 153 -3.01 1.80 12.41
N HIS A 154 -2.05 0.90 12.17
CA HIS A 154 -2.00 -0.40 12.86
C HIS A 154 -1.64 -0.29 14.34
N THR A 155 -1.07 0.83 14.78
CA THR A 155 -0.95 1.16 16.21
C THR A 155 -2.31 1.53 16.78
N ARG A 156 -3.01 2.46 16.13
CA ARG A 156 -4.32 2.91 16.56
C ARG A 156 -5.20 3.29 15.38
N ASP A 157 -6.25 2.50 15.19
CA ASP A 157 -7.28 2.72 14.20
C ASP A 157 -8.25 3.84 14.65
N LEU A 158 -8.20 4.97 13.96
CA LEU A 158 -9.09 6.12 14.10
C LEU A 158 -9.44 6.63 12.69
N PRO A 159 -10.57 7.34 12.50
CA PRO A 159 -10.95 7.86 11.19
C PRO A 159 -9.88 8.73 10.51
N ALA A 160 -9.04 9.42 11.29
CA ALA A 160 -7.94 10.20 10.76
C ALA A 160 -6.73 9.34 10.35
N THR A 161 -6.37 8.33 11.17
CA THR A 161 -5.22 7.45 10.88
C THR A 161 -5.55 6.51 9.73
N GLU A 162 -6.79 6.03 9.64
CA GLU A 162 -7.36 5.29 8.52
C GLU A 162 -7.16 6.07 7.21
N LYS A 163 -7.72 7.29 7.12
CA LYS A 163 -7.62 8.12 5.92
C LYS A 163 -6.17 8.35 5.51
N MET A 164 -5.29 8.66 6.47
CA MET A 164 -3.90 8.96 6.16
C MET A 164 -3.11 7.74 5.69
N ASP A 165 -3.39 6.54 6.21
CA ASP A 165 -2.80 5.30 5.71
C ASP A 165 -3.20 5.06 4.25
N TYR A 166 -4.50 5.01 3.98
CA TYR A 166 -5.03 4.75 2.65
C TYR A 166 -4.62 5.82 1.62
N PHE A 167 -4.63 7.10 1.99
CA PHE A 167 -4.19 8.18 1.09
C PHE A 167 -2.69 8.10 0.80
N SER A 168 -1.89 7.71 1.79
CA SER A 168 -0.44 7.57 1.61
C SER A 168 -0.09 6.35 0.76
N ALA A 169 -0.79 5.22 0.94
CA ALA A 169 -0.66 4.05 0.08
C ALA A 169 -1.04 4.39 -1.38
N ALA A 170 -2.16 5.07 -1.59
CA ALA A 170 -2.61 5.53 -2.90
C ALA A 170 -1.60 6.48 -3.57
N LEU A 171 -1.03 7.41 -2.81
CA LEU A 171 0.02 8.30 -3.30
C LEU A 171 1.28 7.52 -3.72
N ALA A 172 1.70 6.54 -2.92
CA ALA A 172 2.89 5.75 -3.21
C ALA A 172 2.75 4.92 -4.50
N ILE A 173 1.62 4.22 -4.69
CA ILE A 173 1.39 3.42 -5.90
C ILE A 173 1.14 4.28 -7.15
N LEU A 174 0.41 5.39 -7.02
CA LEU A 174 0.19 6.31 -8.13
C LEU A 174 1.48 6.99 -8.55
N TYR A 175 2.32 7.39 -7.58
CA TYR A 175 3.65 7.92 -7.88
C TYR A 175 4.54 6.86 -8.54
N ALA A 176 4.40 5.58 -8.16
CA ALA A 176 5.10 4.48 -8.79
C ALA A 176 4.75 4.35 -10.28
N LEU A 177 3.46 4.38 -10.61
CA LEU A 177 2.97 4.41 -11.98
C LEU A 177 3.47 5.66 -12.73
N TYR A 178 3.46 6.81 -12.07
CA TYR A 178 3.92 8.08 -12.64
C TYR A 178 5.39 8.04 -13.06
N TYR A 179 6.33 7.69 -12.16
CA TYR A 179 7.74 7.63 -12.54
C TYR A 179 8.02 6.50 -13.55
N THR A 180 7.27 5.39 -13.48
CA THR A 180 7.39 4.28 -14.44
C THR A 180 7.02 4.74 -15.83
N THR A 181 5.92 5.50 -15.97
CA THR A 181 5.49 6.08 -17.24
C THR A 181 6.53 7.06 -17.76
N ILE A 182 7.09 7.92 -16.90
CA ILE A 182 8.19 8.82 -17.27
C ILE A 182 9.39 8.05 -17.79
N ARG A 183 9.81 6.99 -17.09
CA ARG A 183 10.95 6.16 -17.45
C ARG A 183 10.72 5.52 -18.82
N LEU A 184 9.64 4.76 -18.96
CA LEU A 184 9.44 3.84 -20.09
C LEU A 184 9.05 4.55 -21.38
N PHE A 185 8.44 5.73 -21.29
CA PHE A 185 8.07 6.55 -22.45
C PHE A 185 9.01 7.75 -22.66
N HIS A 186 10.11 7.83 -21.90
CA HIS A 186 11.13 8.89 -22.01
C HIS A 186 10.56 10.31 -21.85
N LEU A 187 9.59 10.50 -20.96
CA LEU A 187 8.91 11.78 -20.71
C LEU A 187 9.65 12.63 -19.66
N TYR A 188 10.95 12.82 -19.84
CA TYR A 188 11.76 13.57 -18.89
C TYR A 188 11.42 15.07 -18.90
N ARG A 189 11.55 15.72 -17.75
CA ARG A 189 11.36 17.17 -17.64
C ARG A 189 12.21 17.91 -18.68
N PRO A 190 11.64 18.87 -19.45
CA PRO A 190 12.42 19.72 -20.34
C PRO A 190 13.52 20.42 -19.56
N LYS A 191 14.78 20.31 -20.01
CA LYS A 191 15.84 21.19 -19.53
C LYS A 191 15.69 22.51 -20.29
N ASP A 192 15.41 23.58 -19.58
CA ASP A 192 15.44 24.93 -20.16
C ASP A 192 16.82 25.14 -20.75
N HIS A 193 16.92 25.27 -22.08
CA HIS A 193 18.00 26.07 -22.67
C HIS A 193 17.85 26.44 -24.15
N ARG A 194 16.98 25.83 -24.98
CA ARG A 194 16.72 26.34 -26.35
C ARG A 194 15.28 26.09 -26.79
N LEU A 195 14.52 27.18 -26.94
CA LEU A 195 13.23 27.25 -27.64
C LEU A 195 13.43 26.82 -29.10
N THR A 196 13.45 25.51 -29.34
CA THR A 196 13.28 24.92 -30.67
C THR A 196 11.90 24.27 -30.70
N GLN A 197 11.12 24.53 -31.74
CA GLN A 197 9.72 24.08 -31.89
C GLN A 197 9.53 22.56 -31.65
N SER A 198 10.57 21.74 -31.84
CA SER A 198 10.54 20.29 -31.58
C SER A 198 10.61 19.91 -30.09
N SER A 199 11.08 20.79 -29.20
CA SER A 199 11.08 20.59 -27.73
C SER A 199 9.73 20.89 -27.10
N ALA A 200 8.93 21.79 -27.70
CA ALA A 200 7.60 22.14 -27.21
C ALA A 200 6.62 20.95 -27.23
N SER A 201 6.72 20.07 -28.25
CA SER A 201 5.83 18.90 -28.39
C SER A 201 6.13 17.74 -27.41
N LYS A 202 7.32 17.72 -26.80
CA LYS A 202 7.68 16.71 -25.77
C LYS A 202 7.34 17.19 -24.36
N GLY A 203 7.44 18.49 -24.10
CA GLY A 203 7.11 19.08 -22.80
C GLY A 203 5.65 18.92 -22.41
N TRP A 204 4.70 19.10 -23.35
CA TRP A 204 3.27 19.01 -23.02
C TRP A 204 2.86 17.62 -22.51
N ARG A 205 3.46 16.54 -23.04
CA ARG A 205 3.16 15.16 -22.60
C ARG A 205 3.55 14.92 -21.15
N PHE A 206 4.71 15.45 -20.75
CA PHE A 206 5.16 15.42 -19.35
C PHE A 206 4.19 16.19 -18.44
N TYR A 207 3.81 17.41 -18.81
CA TYR A 207 2.87 18.21 -18.02
C TYR A 207 1.48 17.59 -17.99
N ALA A 208 0.98 17.04 -19.10
CA ALA A 208 -0.31 16.36 -19.17
C ALA A 208 -0.35 15.12 -18.25
N LEU A 209 0.70 14.29 -18.26
CA LEU A 209 0.81 13.16 -17.34
C LEU A 209 0.85 13.64 -15.88
N THR A 210 1.63 14.69 -15.59
CA THR A 210 1.72 15.26 -14.24
C THR A 210 0.36 15.76 -13.76
N TRP A 211 -0.37 16.51 -14.58
CA TRP A 211 -1.71 16.99 -14.28
C TRP A 211 -2.71 15.85 -14.11
N LEU A 212 -2.67 14.86 -15.00
CA LEU A 212 -3.55 13.69 -14.91
C LEU A 212 -3.36 12.96 -13.57
N CYS A 213 -2.12 12.65 -13.18
CA CYS A 213 -1.85 11.97 -11.91
C CYS A 213 -2.23 12.85 -10.71
N SER A 214 -1.91 14.15 -10.73
CA SER A 214 -2.27 15.07 -9.65
C SER A 214 -3.79 15.19 -9.49
N LEU A 215 -4.53 15.38 -10.58
CA LEU A 215 -5.99 15.48 -10.53
C LEU A 215 -6.65 14.16 -10.14
N ALA A 216 -6.12 13.02 -10.60
CA ALA A 216 -6.60 11.71 -10.17
C ALA A 216 -6.42 11.52 -8.66
N PHE A 217 -5.26 11.90 -8.11
CA PHE A 217 -5.02 11.82 -6.66
C PHE A 217 -5.94 12.76 -5.87
N LEU A 218 -6.06 14.02 -6.31
CA LEU A 218 -6.93 15.00 -5.66
C LEU A 218 -8.40 14.57 -5.69
N GLY A 219 -8.86 14.01 -6.82
CA GLY A 219 -10.20 13.44 -6.94
C GLY A 219 -10.41 12.27 -5.99
N HIS A 220 -9.44 11.34 -5.92
CA HIS A 220 -9.46 10.16 -5.04
C HIS A 220 -9.59 10.55 -3.57
N ILE A 221 -8.73 11.44 -3.07
CA ILE A 221 -8.76 11.87 -1.67
C ILE A 221 -10.00 12.71 -1.36
N SER A 222 -10.47 13.54 -2.30
CA SER A 222 -11.66 14.38 -2.08
C SER A 222 -12.91 13.50 -1.95
N TYR A 223 -13.07 12.53 -2.85
CA TYR A 223 -14.17 11.56 -2.80
C TYR A 223 -14.21 10.82 -1.45
N LEU A 224 -13.10 10.20 -1.05
CA LEU A 224 -13.02 9.43 0.20
C LEU A 224 -13.12 10.29 1.47
N THR A 225 -12.81 11.59 1.37
CA THR A 225 -12.93 12.51 2.52
C THR A 225 -14.37 12.97 2.72
N MET A 226 -15.13 13.19 1.63
CA MET A 226 -16.47 13.77 1.67
C MET A 226 -17.58 12.79 2.05
N LEU A 227 -17.33 11.48 1.97
CA LEU A 227 -18.32 10.47 2.32
C LEU A 227 -18.50 10.32 3.85
N PRO A 228 -19.72 10.01 4.32
CA PRO A 228 -19.97 9.74 5.74
C PRO A 228 -19.23 8.51 6.28
N ARG A 229 -18.91 7.56 5.40
CA ARG A 229 -18.14 6.35 5.70
C ARG A 229 -17.07 6.16 4.61
N PHE A 230 -15.92 5.63 5.01
CA PHE A 230 -14.85 5.33 4.08
C PHE A 230 -15.28 4.21 3.11
N ASP A 231 -15.15 4.45 1.80
CA ASP A 231 -15.47 3.46 0.77
C ASP A 231 -14.24 2.60 0.45
N TYR A 232 -14.09 1.51 1.20
CA TYR A 232 -13.01 0.55 1.00
C TYR A 232 -13.07 -0.13 -0.37
N THR A 233 -14.27 -0.39 -0.91
CA THR A 233 -14.43 -1.05 -2.20
C THR A 233 -13.86 -0.18 -3.31
N TYR A 234 -14.22 1.11 -3.32
CA TYR A 234 -13.66 2.07 -4.25
C TYR A 234 -12.15 2.22 -4.06
N ASN A 235 -11.68 2.37 -2.81
CA ASN A 235 -10.25 2.53 -2.54
C ASN A 235 -9.43 1.34 -3.05
N MET A 236 -9.88 0.12 -2.76
CA MET A 236 -9.22 -1.10 -3.23
C MET A 236 -9.23 -1.18 -4.76
N ALA A 237 -10.36 -0.88 -5.40
CA ALA A 237 -10.44 -0.85 -6.86
C ALA A 237 -9.46 0.15 -7.49
N PHE A 238 -9.38 1.38 -6.95
CA PHE A 238 -8.43 2.39 -7.41
C PHE A 238 -6.98 1.89 -7.32
N ASN A 239 -6.56 1.42 -6.15
CA ASN A 239 -5.18 0.97 -5.92
C ASN A 239 -4.84 -0.27 -6.76
N LEU A 240 -5.76 -1.23 -6.89
CA LEU A 240 -5.57 -2.41 -7.73
C LEU A 240 -5.43 -2.04 -9.21
N ILE A 241 -6.25 -1.14 -9.74
CA ILE A 241 -6.15 -0.69 -11.14
C ILE A 241 -4.80 0.00 -11.39
N VAL A 242 -4.41 0.94 -10.53
CA VAL A 242 -3.14 1.66 -10.66
C VAL A 242 -1.94 0.71 -10.55
N GLY A 243 -1.98 -0.22 -9.59
CA GLY A 243 -0.95 -1.24 -9.40
C GLY A 243 -0.86 -2.23 -10.56
N LEU A 244 -1.99 -2.66 -11.13
CA LEU A 244 -2.02 -3.53 -12.31
C LEU A 244 -1.44 -2.81 -13.54
N LEU A 245 -1.78 -1.55 -13.78
CA LEU A 245 -1.17 -0.76 -14.86
C LEU A 245 0.35 -0.66 -14.69
N HIS A 246 0.82 -0.38 -13.48
CA HIS A 246 2.24 -0.37 -13.16
C HIS A 246 2.91 -1.71 -13.48
N ASN A 247 2.32 -2.81 -13.05
CA ASN A 247 2.86 -4.15 -13.26
C ASN A 247 2.86 -4.55 -14.75
N VAL A 248 1.79 -4.23 -15.50
CA VAL A 248 1.73 -4.46 -16.94
C VAL A 248 2.87 -3.75 -17.66
N LEU A 249 3.15 -2.49 -17.33
CA LEU A 249 4.25 -1.74 -17.95
C LEU A 249 5.62 -2.40 -17.70
N TRP A 250 5.87 -2.87 -16.48
CA TRP A 250 7.12 -3.57 -16.15
C TRP A 250 7.22 -4.97 -16.76
N LEU A 251 6.11 -5.69 -16.89
CA LEU A 251 6.06 -6.93 -17.67
C LEU A 251 6.44 -6.65 -19.12
N LEU A 252 5.81 -5.65 -19.75
CA LEU A 252 6.11 -5.26 -21.12
C LEU A 252 7.60 -4.88 -21.29
N TYR A 253 8.20 -4.21 -20.32
CA TYR A 253 9.64 -3.91 -20.30
C TYR A 253 10.51 -5.18 -20.19
N SER A 254 10.10 -6.16 -19.40
CA SER A 254 10.88 -7.38 -19.13
C SER A 254 10.90 -8.41 -20.28
N MET A 255 9.89 -8.38 -21.16
CA MET A 255 9.71 -9.34 -22.27
C MET A 255 10.93 -9.39 -23.22
N PRO A 256 11.08 -10.46 -24.03
CA PRO A 256 12.04 -10.48 -25.15
C PRO A 256 11.88 -9.26 -26.07
N SER A 257 12.96 -8.80 -26.69
CA SER A 257 12.94 -7.60 -27.55
C SER A 257 12.03 -7.73 -28.78
N SER A 258 11.82 -8.95 -29.26
CA SER A 258 10.89 -9.27 -30.36
C SER A 258 9.41 -9.04 -29.99
N LEU A 259 9.05 -9.25 -28.72
CA LEU A 259 7.67 -9.15 -28.22
C LEU A 259 7.38 -7.81 -27.54
N SER A 260 8.39 -7.19 -26.92
CA SER A 260 8.20 -5.93 -26.20
C SER A 260 7.81 -4.79 -27.14
N PRO A 261 6.72 -4.05 -26.86
CA PRO A 261 6.39 -2.84 -27.61
C PRO A 261 7.31 -1.67 -27.23
N LEU A 262 8.05 -1.77 -26.12
CA LEU A 262 8.81 -0.68 -25.54
C LEU A 262 10.23 -0.61 -26.10
N ARG A 263 10.68 0.60 -26.42
CA ARG A 263 12.10 0.89 -26.62
C ARG A 263 12.69 1.22 -25.24
N ARG A 264 13.50 0.31 -24.69
CA ARG A 264 14.03 0.46 -23.31
C ARG A 264 14.93 1.68 -23.14
N PHE A 265 15.72 2.02 -24.14
CA PHE A 265 16.64 3.16 -24.11
C PHE A 265 16.55 3.93 -25.42
N ALA A 266 16.38 5.26 -25.31
CA ALA A 266 16.24 6.13 -26.46
C ALA A 266 17.49 6.14 -27.38
N SER A 267 18.66 5.90 -26.81
CA SER A 267 19.96 5.85 -27.52
C SER A 267 20.31 4.49 -28.14
N ARG A 268 19.51 3.44 -27.89
CA ARG A 268 19.78 2.07 -28.37
C ARG A 268 18.72 1.58 -29.32
N ALA A 269 19.05 0.56 -30.13
CA ALA A 269 18.09 -0.14 -30.96
C ALA A 269 17.02 -0.85 -30.10
N LYS A 270 15.82 -1.05 -30.63
CA LYS A 270 14.72 -1.77 -29.95
C LYS A 270 15.13 -3.20 -29.54
N SER A 271 16.03 -3.82 -30.31
CA SER A 271 16.58 -5.14 -30.03
C SER A 271 17.41 -5.21 -28.76
N TYR A 272 17.95 -4.09 -28.26
CA TYR A 272 18.77 -4.06 -27.05
C TYR A 272 17.95 -4.43 -25.82
N ARG A 273 18.41 -5.47 -25.11
CA ARG A 273 17.81 -5.96 -23.87
C ARG A 273 18.94 -6.32 -22.89
N PRO A 274 19.19 -5.51 -21.84
CA PRO A 274 20.18 -5.86 -20.84
C PRO A 274 19.72 -7.06 -20.00
N SER A 275 20.66 -7.81 -19.43
CA SER A 275 20.38 -8.99 -18.62
C SER A 275 19.52 -8.69 -17.39
N PHE A 276 19.71 -7.51 -16.77
CA PHE A 276 18.94 -7.08 -15.62
C PHE A 276 17.46 -6.78 -15.96
N ALA A 277 17.06 -6.70 -17.23
CA ALA A 277 15.66 -6.46 -17.60
C ALA A 277 14.71 -7.56 -17.09
N THR A 278 15.22 -8.79 -16.95
CA THR A 278 14.47 -9.91 -16.34
C THR A 278 14.09 -9.61 -14.89
N LYS A 279 14.88 -8.80 -14.17
CA LYS A 279 14.62 -8.49 -12.76
C LYS A 279 13.29 -7.76 -12.58
N ALA A 280 12.88 -6.91 -13.53
CA ALA A 280 11.58 -6.26 -13.50
C ALA A 280 10.42 -7.26 -13.59
N GLY A 281 10.55 -8.31 -14.41
CA GLY A 281 9.56 -9.38 -14.50
C GLY A 281 9.45 -10.18 -13.21
N VAL A 282 10.60 -10.53 -12.60
CA VAL A 282 10.64 -11.19 -11.28
C VAL A 282 10.01 -10.30 -10.21
N PHE A 283 10.28 -8.99 -10.22
CA PHE A 283 9.64 -8.05 -9.30
C PHE A 283 8.11 -8.09 -9.43
N VAL A 284 7.56 -8.09 -10.66
CA VAL A 284 6.12 -8.19 -10.87
C VAL A 284 5.56 -9.51 -10.34
N VAL A 285 6.23 -10.64 -10.60
CA VAL A 285 5.81 -11.94 -10.07
C VAL A 285 5.78 -11.92 -8.54
N LEU A 286 6.82 -11.39 -7.90
CA LEU A 286 6.91 -11.29 -6.45
C LEU A 286 5.84 -10.36 -5.86
N THR A 287 5.62 -9.18 -6.45
CA THR A 287 4.58 -8.26 -5.95
C THR A 287 3.18 -8.80 -6.16
N THR A 288 2.90 -9.43 -7.31
CA THR A 288 1.61 -10.10 -7.53
C THR A 288 1.40 -11.24 -6.54
N ALA A 289 2.40 -12.09 -6.31
CA ALA A 289 2.32 -13.15 -5.30
C ALA A 289 2.11 -12.58 -3.88
N ALA A 290 2.80 -11.50 -3.54
CA ALA A 290 2.59 -10.81 -2.27
C ALA A 290 1.13 -10.31 -2.15
N THR A 291 0.62 -9.57 -3.13
CA THR A 291 -0.77 -9.06 -3.10
C THR A 291 -1.80 -10.18 -3.00
N THR A 292 -1.55 -11.38 -3.55
CA THR A 292 -2.47 -12.51 -3.36
C THR A 292 -2.58 -12.98 -1.91
N LEU A 293 -1.63 -12.64 -1.03
CA LEU A 293 -1.72 -12.98 0.39
C LEU A 293 -2.95 -12.33 1.04
N GLU A 294 -3.31 -11.11 0.66
CA GLU A 294 -4.49 -10.41 1.18
C GLU A 294 -5.81 -11.16 0.88
N LEU A 295 -5.83 -12.03 -0.13
CA LEU A 295 -7.03 -12.80 -0.50
C LEU A 295 -7.32 -13.96 0.45
N PHE A 296 -6.36 -14.39 1.28
CA PHE A 296 -6.55 -15.53 2.16
C PHE A 296 -7.35 -15.19 3.44
N ASP A 297 -7.37 -13.92 3.87
CA ASP A 297 -8.08 -13.38 5.04
C ASP A 297 -8.33 -14.41 6.17
N PHE A 298 -7.25 -14.94 6.75
CA PHE A 298 -7.31 -16.00 7.77
C PHE A 298 -7.23 -15.44 9.20
N PRO A 299 -7.80 -16.13 10.21
CA PRO A 299 -7.70 -15.71 11.60
C PRO A 299 -6.23 -15.73 12.09
N PRO A 300 -5.77 -14.70 12.81
CA PRO A 300 -4.37 -14.50 13.12
C PRO A 300 -3.77 -15.67 13.90
N TRP A 301 -2.65 -16.19 13.39
CA TRP A 301 -1.81 -17.15 14.09
C TRP A 301 -1.31 -16.56 15.41
N GLY A 302 -1.59 -17.26 16.49
CA GLY A 302 -1.31 -16.80 17.85
C GLY A 302 -2.03 -15.49 18.22
N LEU A 303 -3.09 -15.10 17.49
CA LEU A 303 -3.76 -13.80 17.60
C LEU A 303 -2.80 -12.61 17.37
N VAL A 304 -1.75 -12.80 16.56
CA VAL A 304 -0.76 -11.74 16.26
C VAL A 304 -0.46 -11.62 14.76
N ILE A 305 -0.33 -12.74 14.04
CA ILE A 305 0.08 -12.76 12.62
C ILE A 305 -1.08 -13.20 11.74
N ASP A 306 -1.60 -12.31 10.91
CA ASP A 306 -2.62 -12.58 9.90
C ASP A 306 -2.08 -12.49 8.46
N ALA A 307 -2.97 -12.62 7.48
CA ALA A 307 -2.64 -12.47 6.07
C ALA A 307 -2.06 -11.08 5.73
N HIS A 308 -2.61 -10.02 6.33
CA HIS A 308 -2.22 -8.63 6.07
C HIS A 308 -0.80 -8.31 6.57
N SER A 309 -0.48 -8.73 7.79
CA SER A 309 0.88 -8.60 8.33
C SER A 309 1.90 -9.41 7.53
N LEU A 310 1.54 -10.60 7.03
CA LEU A 310 2.43 -11.34 6.12
C LEU A 310 2.66 -10.60 4.80
N TRP A 311 1.65 -9.93 4.25
CA TRP A 311 1.82 -9.04 3.10
C TRP A 311 2.84 -7.92 3.38
N HIS A 312 2.78 -7.29 4.56
CA HIS A 312 3.82 -6.32 4.99
C HIS A 312 5.19 -6.98 5.05
N LEU A 313 5.30 -8.17 5.67
CA LEU A 313 6.59 -8.84 5.84
C LEU A 313 7.27 -9.13 4.50
N VAL A 314 6.54 -9.67 3.52
CA VAL A 314 7.13 -10.09 2.24
C VAL A 314 7.41 -8.91 1.30
N THR A 315 6.72 -7.78 1.45
CA THR A 315 6.96 -6.57 0.62
C THR A 315 8.27 -5.87 0.96
N ALA A 316 8.77 -5.98 2.20
CA ALA A 316 10.04 -5.37 2.61
C ALA A 316 11.27 -5.87 1.81
N PRO A 317 11.53 -7.19 1.69
CA PRO A 317 12.63 -7.68 0.85
C PRO A 317 12.40 -7.42 -0.65
N ILE A 318 11.15 -7.39 -1.11
CA ILE A 318 10.80 -7.03 -2.50
C ILE A 318 11.20 -5.59 -2.80
N ALA A 319 10.99 -4.66 -1.85
CA ALA A 319 11.44 -3.27 -1.99
C ALA A 319 12.97 -3.19 -2.17
N TYR A 320 13.74 -3.93 -1.36
CA TYR A 320 15.21 -3.99 -1.52
C TYR A 320 15.62 -4.49 -2.90
N TYR A 321 14.99 -5.58 -3.36
CA TYR A 321 15.19 -6.13 -4.70
C TYR A 321 14.89 -5.10 -5.79
N TRP A 322 13.81 -4.34 -5.64
CA TRP A 322 13.42 -3.31 -6.59
C TRP A 322 14.45 -2.18 -6.70
N TYR A 323 14.95 -1.65 -5.59
CA TYR A 323 16.01 -0.63 -5.62
C TYR A 323 17.30 -1.12 -6.28
N ASN A 324 17.64 -2.40 -6.16
CA ASN A 324 18.79 -2.96 -6.87
C ASN A 324 18.61 -2.88 -8.38
N PHE A 325 17.42 -3.27 -8.86
CA PHE A 325 17.06 -3.14 -10.26
C PHE A 325 17.08 -1.67 -10.73
N LEU A 326 16.48 -0.74 -9.97
CA LEU A 326 16.47 0.69 -10.35
C LEU A 326 17.87 1.27 -10.49
N VAL A 327 18.79 0.89 -9.59
CA VAL A 327 20.19 1.32 -9.63
C VAL A 327 20.92 0.69 -10.82
N GLU A 328 20.71 -0.60 -11.10
CA GLU A 328 21.30 -1.25 -12.28
C GLU A 328 20.77 -0.66 -13.59
N ASP A 329 19.46 -0.42 -13.71
CA ASP A 329 18.88 0.25 -14.87
C ASP A 329 19.54 1.61 -15.07
N SER A 330 19.70 2.41 -14.00
CA SER A 330 20.31 3.76 -14.05
C SER A 330 21.81 3.77 -14.40
N LEU A 331 22.52 2.68 -14.15
CA LEU A 331 23.95 2.57 -14.40
C LEU A 331 24.28 1.98 -15.78
N ASP A 332 23.28 1.56 -16.54
CA ASP A 332 23.48 1.08 -17.90
C ASP A 332 24.12 2.18 -18.77
N PRO A 333 25.20 1.88 -19.53
CA PRO A 333 25.87 2.86 -20.38
C PRO A 333 24.94 3.54 -21.41
N SER A 334 23.81 2.92 -21.73
CA SER A 334 22.80 3.46 -22.65
C SER A 334 22.14 4.75 -22.16
N TRP A 335 22.26 5.10 -20.87
CA TRP A 335 21.84 6.40 -20.36
C TRP A 335 22.80 7.54 -20.70
N ARG A 336 24.04 7.24 -21.09
CA ARG A 336 25.00 8.26 -21.54
C ARG A 336 24.65 8.61 -22.98
N GLU A 337 24.34 9.88 -23.24
CA GLU A 337 24.25 10.41 -24.60
C GLU A 337 25.55 10.00 -25.34
N GLN A 338 25.44 9.36 -26.50
CA GLN A 338 26.63 9.17 -27.33
C GLN A 338 27.17 10.57 -27.67
N PRO A 339 28.51 10.77 -27.67
CA PRO A 339 29.07 11.94 -28.33
C PRO A 339 28.52 11.93 -29.75
N ARG A 340 27.90 13.05 -30.18
CA ARG A 340 27.64 13.24 -31.61
C ARG A 340 29.01 13.22 -32.26
N VAL A 341 29.32 12.15 -32.99
CA VAL A 341 30.48 12.11 -33.89
C VAL A 341 30.22 13.07 -35.03
#